data_AF-A0A8S8ZEM3-F1
#
_entry.id   AF-A0A8S8ZEM3-F1
#
_cell.length_a   1.000
_cell.length_b   1.000
_cell.length_c   1.000
_cell.angle_alpha   90.00
_cell.angle_beta   90.00
_cell.angle_gamma   90.00
#
_symmetry.space_group_name_H-M   'P 1'
#
loop_
_entity.id
_entity.type
_entity.pdbx_description
1 polymer ?
#
loop_
_entity_poly.entity_id
_entity_poly.type
_entity_poly.pdbx_seq_one_letter_code
_entity_poly.pdbx_strand_id
1 'polypeptide(L)'
;MGMDKTMELITRNFWWPKMEESVREYVRGCHECQQNKPPRHSPHGLLQPMELHYVPWQSVAMDFITDLPLSNGCDSIWMAHFIPLKVNRKKTEDLIRIFARSYWRLHGVPLDIISDRARQRMKEWADKKRTEAPVYEVGQLVMLNGKHIKTKRPSKKLDRKLHGPFKIFQVISPTAVRLTLPKSWRIHDSFHVSLLEPYRAGNQVAPDPDQVLREAAPAESEDYEVEKILDSKDIKGKVKYRVKWEGWNRANDLTWEPWEHFHTDGVKAQVIAFHARHPEKPRDPNVSTN
;
A
#
# COMPACT_ATOMS: atom_id res chain seq x y z
N MET A 1 -6.83 19.72 19.33
CA MET A 1 -7.72 20.90 19.28
C MET A 1 -7.69 21.50 17.86
N GLY A 2 -8.77 22.13 17.41
CA GLY A 2 -8.89 22.72 16.07
C GLY A 2 -8.75 24.26 16.10
N MET A 3 -8.68 24.90 14.93
CA MET A 3 -8.55 26.35 14.81
C MET A 3 -9.66 27.09 15.58
N ASP A 4 -10.92 26.72 15.34
CA ASP A 4 -12.08 27.42 15.90
C ASP A 4 -12.08 27.36 17.43
N LYS A 5 -11.82 26.19 18.01
CA LYS A 5 -11.75 26.00 19.47
C LYS A 5 -10.54 26.71 20.09
N THR A 6 -9.41 26.75 19.38
CA THR A 6 -8.24 27.51 19.83
C THR A 6 -8.54 29.01 19.82
N MET A 7 -9.21 29.51 18.77
CA MET A 7 -9.65 30.90 18.68
C MET A 7 -10.62 31.25 19.81
N GLU A 8 -11.66 30.43 20.03
CA GLU A 8 -12.65 30.61 21.08
C GLU A 8 -12.05 30.70 22.50
N LEU A 9 -10.96 29.99 22.77
CA LEU A 9 -10.29 30.02 24.08
C LEU A 9 -9.38 31.24 24.25
N ILE A 10 -8.64 31.60 23.20
CA ILE A 10 -7.69 32.72 23.24
C ILE A 10 -8.43 34.05 23.34
N THR A 11 -9.52 34.22 22.59
CA THR A 11 -10.30 35.48 22.56
C THR A 11 -10.98 35.82 23.89
N ARG A 12 -11.02 34.89 24.86
CA ARG A 12 -11.56 35.15 26.21
C ARG A 12 -10.66 36.06 27.03
N ASN A 13 -9.35 35.99 26.81
CA ASN A 13 -8.35 36.65 27.67
C ASN A 13 -7.39 37.57 26.90
N PHE A 14 -7.25 37.38 25.58
CA PHE A 14 -6.24 38.08 24.79
C PHE A 14 -6.83 38.67 23.51
N TRP A 15 -6.23 39.77 23.04
CA TRP A 15 -6.49 40.37 21.74
C TRP A 15 -5.18 40.89 21.11
N TRP A 16 -4.98 40.68 19.79
CA TRP A 16 -3.91 41.34 19.02
C TRP A 16 -4.28 41.48 17.53
N PRO A 17 -3.66 42.42 16.78
CA PRO A 17 -3.89 42.57 15.35
C PRO A 17 -3.57 41.29 14.57
N LYS A 18 -4.42 40.90 13.61
CA LYS A 18 -4.27 39.66 12.82
C LYS A 18 -4.17 38.38 13.66
N MET A 19 -4.85 38.35 14.81
CA MET A 19 -4.91 37.17 15.67
C MET A 19 -5.32 35.90 14.92
N GLU A 20 -6.38 35.96 14.11
CA GLU A 20 -6.87 34.78 13.42
C GLU A 20 -5.83 34.19 12.47
N GLU A 21 -5.06 35.04 11.78
CA GLU A 21 -3.96 34.62 10.92
C GLU A 21 -2.84 33.96 11.73
N SER A 22 -2.45 34.58 12.85
CA SER A 22 -1.42 34.07 13.77
C SER A 22 -1.80 32.70 14.33
N VAL A 23 -3.04 32.55 14.82
CA VAL A 23 -3.56 31.30 15.38
C VAL A 23 -3.66 30.22 14.29
N ARG A 24 -4.13 30.59 13.09
CA ARG A 24 -4.23 29.68 11.95
C ARG A 24 -2.86 29.16 11.54
N GLU A 25 -1.87 30.03 11.44
CA GLU A 25 -0.49 29.67 11.11
C GLU A 25 0.12 28.77 12.20
N TYR A 26 -0.07 29.10 13.48
CA TYR A 26 0.37 28.27 14.60
C TYR A 26 -0.26 26.87 14.58
N VAL A 27 -1.59 26.76 14.42
CA VAL A 27 -2.30 25.47 14.40
C VAL A 27 -1.95 24.65 13.17
N ARG A 28 -1.67 25.29 12.03
CA ARG A 28 -1.19 24.61 10.80
C ARG A 28 0.27 24.17 10.93
N GLY A 29 1.11 24.96 11.60
CA GLY A 29 2.52 24.67 11.85
C GLY A 29 2.76 23.62 12.93
N CYS A 30 1.81 23.45 13.85
CA CYS A 30 1.92 22.55 14.99
C CYS A 30 2.23 21.10 14.56
N HIS A 31 3.43 20.64 14.90
CA HIS A 31 3.94 19.31 14.56
C HIS A 31 3.04 18.18 15.05
N GLU A 32 2.66 18.19 16.33
CA GLU A 32 1.80 17.16 16.92
C GLU A 32 0.39 17.12 16.29
N CYS A 33 -0.14 18.29 15.90
CA CYS A 33 -1.40 18.37 15.18
C CYS A 33 -1.27 17.71 13.81
N GLN A 34 -0.19 17.98 13.08
CA GLN A 34 0.06 17.38 11.77
C GLN A 34 0.25 15.86 11.87
N GLN A 35 0.91 15.34 12.90
CA GLN A 35 1.08 13.89 13.11
C GLN A 35 -0.22 13.12 13.35
N ASN A 36 -1.22 13.73 13.99
CA ASN A 36 -2.40 13.03 14.48
C ASN A 36 -3.70 13.37 13.74
N LYS A 37 -3.77 14.53 13.08
CA LYS A 37 -4.96 14.91 12.32
C LYS A 37 -5.03 14.09 11.03
N PRO A 38 -6.17 13.44 10.74
CA PRO A 38 -6.34 12.78 9.46
C PRO A 38 -6.41 13.82 8.33
N PRO A 39 -5.89 13.51 7.14
CA PRO A 39 -6.13 14.31 5.94
C PRO A 39 -7.63 14.47 5.68
N ARG A 40 -8.03 15.66 5.20
CA ARG A 40 -9.44 15.99 4.87
C ARG A 40 -9.72 16.04 3.37
N HIS A 41 -8.74 15.68 2.54
CA HIS A 41 -8.90 15.57 1.10
C HIS A 41 -8.88 14.09 0.69
N SER A 42 -9.33 13.84 -0.54
CA SER A 42 -9.14 12.55 -1.19
C SER A 42 -7.63 12.26 -1.36
N PRO A 43 -7.24 10.98 -1.46
CA PRO A 43 -5.84 10.62 -1.69
C PRO A 43 -5.27 11.27 -2.94
N HIS A 44 -4.03 11.76 -2.85
CA HIS A 44 -3.30 12.35 -3.97
C HIS A 44 -2.86 11.30 -5.01
N GLY A 45 -2.68 11.74 -6.25
CA GLY A 45 -2.05 10.95 -7.32
C GLY A 45 -3.07 10.38 -8.30
N LEU A 46 -3.44 11.19 -9.29
CA LEU A 46 -4.23 10.72 -10.44
C LEU A 46 -3.52 9.57 -11.13
N LEU A 47 -4.30 8.66 -11.72
CA LEU A 47 -3.76 7.54 -12.45
C LEU A 47 -2.96 8.06 -13.66
N GLN A 48 -1.66 7.82 -13.64
CA GLN A 48 -0.79 8.22 -14.74
C GLN A 48 -1.03 7.30 -15.94
N PRO A 49 -1.14 7.85 -17.16
CA PRO A 49 -1.09 7.03 -18.35
C PRO A 49 0.26 6.32 -18.41
N MET A 50 0.27 5.10 -18.93
CA MET A 50 1.52 4.37 -19.15
C MET A 50 2.37 5.14 -20.16
N GLU A 51 3.67 5.25 -19.90
CA GLU A 51 4.60 5.85 -20.86
C GLU A 51 4.59 5.01 -22.14
N LEU A 52 4.43 5.68 -23.27
CA LEU A 52 4.44 5.03 -24.58
C LEU A 52 5.89 4.69 -24.93
N HIS A 53 6.14 3.46 -25.37
CA HIS A 53 7.42 3.12 -25.97
C HIS A 53 7.52 3.78 -27.35
N TYR A 54 8.64 4.47 -27.63
CA TYR A 54 8.84 5.23 -28.88
C TYR A 54 9.18 4.35 -30.09
N VAL A 55 9.34 3.04 -29.90
CA VAL A 55 9.65 2.11 -30.98
C VAL A 55 8.33 1.57 -31.56
N PRO A 56 8.11 1.68 -32.88
CA PRO A 56 6.93 1.13 -33.52
C PRO A 56 6.77 -0.36 -33.17
N TRP A 57 5.52 -0.77 -32.95
CA TRP A 57 5.13 -2.17 -32.77
C TRP A 57 5.64 -2.88 -31.51
N GLN A 58 6.31 -2.17 -30.59
CA GLN A 58 6.66 -2.75 -29.28
C GLN A 58 5.50 -2.69 -28.28
N SER A 59 4.65 -1.68 -28.38
CA SER A 59 3.45 -1.52 -27.57
C SER A 59 2.21 -1.59 -28.43
N VAL A 60 1.28 -2.48 -28.08
CA VAL A 60 0.04 -2.68 -28.86
C VAL A 60 -1.16 -2.39 -27.98
N ALA A 61 -1.87 -1.34 -28.31
CA ALA A 61 -3.24 -1.19 -27.84
C ALA A 61 -4.14 -2.15 -28.61
N MET A 62 -4.85 -3.02 -27.90
CA MET A 62 -5.79 -3.98 -28.45
C MET A 62 -7.19 -3.78 -27.88
N ASP A 63 -8.17 -3.75 -28.78
CA ASP A 63 -9.57 -3.61 -28.42
C ASP A 63 -10.47 -4.24 -29.48
N PHE A 64 -11.69 -4.57 -29.09
CA PHE A 64 -12.71 -5.10 -29.98
C PHE A 64 -13.77 -4.04 -30.24
N ILE A 65 -14.04 -3.78 -31.52
CA ILE A 65 -15.32 -3.21 -31.92
C ILE A 65 -16.27 -4.39 -32.08
N THR A 66 -17.28 -4.47 -31.22
CA THR A 66 -18.31 -5.50 -31.25
C THR A 66 -19.63 -4.95 -31.78
N ASP A 67 -20.60 -5.85 -31.98
CA ASP A 67 -22.00 -5.50 -32.31
C ASP A 67 -22.14 -4.75 -33.64
N LEU A 68 -21.26 -5.07 -34.59
CA LEU A 68 -21.34 -4.53 -35.94
C LEU A 68 -22.37 -5.30 -36.76
N PRO A 69 -22.98 -4.66 -37.78
CA PRO A 69 -23.81 -5.35 -38.76
C PRO A 69 -23.05 -6.54 -39.37
N LEU A 70 -23.71 -7.68 -39.48
CA LEU A 70 -23.08 -8.90 -39.97
C LEU A 70 -22.62 -8.69 -41.43
N SER A 71 -21.32 -8.82 -41.68
CA SER A 71 -20.72 -8.71 -43.00
C SER A 71 -19.79 -9.89 -43.23
N ASN A 72 -20.04 -10.68 -44.28
CA ASN A 72 -19.29 -11.91 -44.59
C ASN A 72 -19.15 -12.88 -43.39
N GLY A 73 -20.16 -12.92 -42.52
CA GLY A 73 -20.17 -13.75 -41.31
C GLY A 73 -19.30 -13.22 -40.15
N CYS A 74 -18.82 -11.99 -40.23
CA CYS A 74 -18.08 -11.29 -39.18
C CYS A 74 -18.96 -10.22 -38.53
N ASP A 75 -18.84 -10.07 -37.20
CA ASP A 75 -19.62 -9.14 -36.37
C ASP A 75 -18.74 -8.20 -35.53
N SER A 76 -17.43 -8.37 -35.61
CA SER A 76 -16.48 -7.67 -34.76
C SER A 76 -15.16 -7.42 -35.47
N ILE A 77 -14.45 -6.38 -35.05
CA ILE A 77 -13.14 -5.99 -35.60
C ILE A 77 -12.15 -5.86 -34.44
N TRP A 78 -10.97 -6.46 -34.61
CA TRP A 78 -9.87 -6.32 -33.68
C TRP A 78 -8.93 -5.17 -34.09
N MET A 79 -8.84 -4.15 -33.24
CA MET A 79 -8.21 -2.86 -33.55
C MET A 79 -6.67 -2.80 -33.57
N ALA A 80 -5.96 -3.93 -33.61
CA ALA A 80 -4.49 -3.92 -33.82
C ALA A 80 -4.09 -3.89 -35.30
N HIS A 81 -4.86 -4.59 -36.16
CA HIS A 81 -4.68 -4.66 -37.62
C HIS A 81 -6.01 -4.66 -38.37
N PHE A 82 -7.08 -4.16 -37.74
CA PHE A 82 -8.45 -4.19 -38.29
C PHE A 82 -8.87 -5.60 -38.74
N ILE A 83 -8.59 -6.60 -37.90
CA ILE A 83 -8.85 -8.00 -38.26
C ILE A 83 -10.33 -8.30 -38.04
N PRO A 84 -11.10 -8.69 -39.08
CA PRO A 84 -12.49 -9.06 -38.91
C PRO A 84 -12.59 -10.41 -38.18
N LEU A 85 -13.47 -10.47 -37.20
CA LEU A 85 -13.72 -11.64 -36.36
C LEU A 85 -15.16 -12.13 -36.52
N LYS A 86 -15.28 -13.45 -36.58
CA LYS A 86 -16.58 -14.14 -36.64
C LYS A 86 -17.14 -14.29 -35.23
N VAL A 87 -18.47 -14.22 -35.11
CA VAL A 87 -19.23 -14.39 -33.85
C VAL A 87 -18.75 -15.60 -33.04
N ASN A 88 -18.47 -16.72 -33.72
CA ASN A 88 -18.09 -18.01 -33.12
C ASN A 88 -16.58 -18.16 -32.83
N ARG A 89 -15.74 -17.19 -33.21
CA ARG A 89 -14.26 -17.22 -33.02
C ARG A 89 -13.77 -16.23 -31.96
N LYS A 90 -14.56 -16.05 -30.89
CA LYS A 90 -14.21 -15.20 -29.75
C LYS A 90 -13.53 -15.97 -28.60
N LYS A 91 -13.20 -17.25 -28.80
CA LYS A 91 -12.43 -18.04 -27.82
C LYS A 91 -10.99 -17.52 -27.76
N THR A 92 -10.43 -17.42 -26.56
CA THR A 92 -9.08 -16.88 -26.32
C THR A 92 -8.00 -17.57 -27.17
N GLU A 93 -8.08 -18.90 -27.32
CA GLU A 93 -7.11 -19.66 -28.12
C GLU A 93 -7.12 -19.28 -29.60
N ASP A 94 -8.31 -19.10 -30.19
CA ASP A 94 -8.45 -18.69 -31.59
C ASP A 94 -7.93 -17.27 -31.78
N LEU A 95 -8.18 -16.38 -30.82
CA LEU A 95 -7.68 -15.00 -30.83
C LEU A 95 -6.15 -14.96 -30.79
N ILE A 96 -5.51 -15.75 -29.92
CA ILE A 96 -4.04 -15.83 -29.86
C ILE A 96 -3.47 -16.28 -31.21
N ARG A 97 -4.07 -17.30 -31.84
CA ARG A 97 -3.61 -17.80 -33.15
C ARG A 97 -3.77 -16.75 -34.25
N ILE A 98 -4.88 -16.02 -34.26
CA ILE A 98 -5.15 -14.95 -35.22
C ILE A 98 -4.16 -13.80 -35.02
N PHE A 99 -3.91 -13.41 -33.78
CA PHE A 99 -2.94 -12.37 -33.42
C PHE A 99 -1.53 -12.78 -33.81
N ALA A 100 -1.12 -14.02 -33.52
CA ALA A 100 0.18 -14.56 -33.93
C ALA A 100 0.39 -14.47 -35.45
N ARG A 101 -0.61 -14.91 -36.21
CA ARG A 101 -0.53 -14.96 -37.68
C ARG A 101 -0.53 -13.57 -38.31
N SER A 102 -1.30 -12.65 -37.76
CA SER A 102 -1.57 -11.34 -38.37
C SER A 102 -0.60 -10.28 -37.88
N TYR A 103 -0.26 -10.30 -36.59
CA TYR A 103 0.60 -9.35 -35.91
C TYR A 103 2.03 -9.89 -35.74
N TRP A 104 2.23 -10.98 -34.96
CA TRP A 104 3.58 -11.45 -34.61
C TRP A 104 4.43 -11.80 -35.82
N ARG A 105 3.81 -12.39 -36.85
CA ARG A 105 4.50 -12.69 -38.12
C ARG A 105 5.10 -11.45 -38.80
N LEU A 106 4.46 -10.29 -38.66
CA LEU A 106 4.86 -9.05 -39.36
C LEU A 106 5.78 -8.17 -38.51
N HIS A 107 5.54 -8.12 -37.19
CA HIS A 107 6.19 -7.13 -36.32
C HIS A 107 6.96 -7.74 -35.14
N GLY A 108 6.93 -9.06 -34.98
CA GLY A 108 7.47 -9.74 -33.81
C GLY A 108 6.52 -9.66 -32.60
N VAL A 109 6.97 -10.19 -31.46
CA VAL A 109 6.20 -10.20 -30.21
C VAL A 109 6.31 -8.83 -29.53
N PRO A 110 5.17 -8.15 -29.26
CA PRO A 110 5.21 -6.87 -28.55
C PRO A 110 5.69 -7.08 -27.11
N LEU A 111 6.34 -6.06 -26.55
CA LEU A 111 6.77 -6.04 -25.15
C LEU A 111 5.56 -5.89 -24.22
N ASP A 112 4.56 -5.12 -24.66
CA ASP A 112 3.37 -4.83 -23.88
C ASP A 112 2.11 -4.78 -24.75
N ILE A 113 1.02 -5.28 -24.17
CA ILE A 113 -0.30 -5.35 -24.79
C ILE A 113 -1.28 -4.67 -23.83
N ILE A 114 -1.98 -3.65 -24.31
CA ILE A 114 -2.82 -2.78 -23.47
C ILE A 114 -4.24 -2.75 -24.03
N SER A 115 -5.27 -2.81 -23.18
CA SER A 115 -6.64 -2.50 -23.61
C SER A 115 -7.00 -1.04 -23.33
N ASP A 116 -7.23 -0.25 -24.38
CA ASP A 116 -7.45 1.19 -24.26
C ASP A 116 -8.77 1.56 -23.56
N ARG A 117 -9.91 0.95 -23.95
CA ARG A 117 -11.21 1.22 -23.32
C ARG A 117 -11.25 0.83 -21.85
N ALA A 118 -10.64 -0.32 -21.51
CA ALA A 118 -10.57 -0.76 -20.12
C ALA A 118 -9.71 0.21 -19.29
N ARG A 119 -8.57 0.64 -19.82
CA ARG A 119 -7.67 1.61 -19.16
C ARG A 119 -8.33 2.97 -18.95
N GLN A 120 -9.02 3.51 -19.95
CA GLN A 120 -9.72 4.79 -19.84
C GLN A 120 -10.83 4.73 -18.78
N ARG A 121 -11.66 3.68 -18.81
CA ARG A 121 -12.68 3.47 -17.77
C ARG A 121 -12.05 3.36 -16.39
N MET A 122 -11.01 2.55 -16.22
CA MET A 122 -10.31 2.41 -14.94
C MET A 122 -9.76 3.74 -14.44
N LYS A 123 -9.18 4.56 -15.33
CA LYS A 123 -8.70 5.91 -15.02
C LYS A 123 -9.84 6.79 -14.52
N GLU A 124 -10.93 6.91 -15.28
CA GLU A 124 -12.09 7.73 -14.90
C GLU A 124 -12.67 7.33 -13.54
N TRP A 125 -12.82 6.03 -13.30
CA TRP A 125 -13.34 5.52 -12.03
C TRP A 125 -12.39 5.75 -10.85
N ALA A 126 -11.08 5.59 -11.06
CA ALA A 126 -10.07 5.83 -10.03
C ALA A 126 -9.94 7.32 -9.71
N ASP A 127 -9.87 8.16 -10.73
CA ASP A 127 -9.62 9.59 -10.60
C ASP A 127 -10.81 10.33 -9.95
N LYS A 128 -12.04 9.84 -10.09
CA LYS A 128 -13.22 10.34 -9.34
C LYS A 128 -13.03 10.37 -7.82
N LYS A 129 -12.17 9.51 -7.28
CA LYS A 129 -11.91 9.39 -5.83
C LYS A 129 -10.53 9.90 -5.43
N ARG A 130 -9.82 10.59 -6.33
CA ARG A 130 -8.46 11.09 -6.11
C ARG A 130 -8.37 12.56 -6.44
N THR A 131 -7.35 13.20 -5.91
CA THR A 131 -7.01 14.58 -6.21
C THR A 131 -5.62 14.66 -6.81
N GLU A 132 -5.37 15.71 -7.56
CA GLU A 132 -4.02 16.02 -8.03
C GLU A 132 -3.08 16.17 -6.83
N ALA A 133 -1.88 15.63 -6.98
CA ALA A 133 -0.84 15.76 -5.98
C ALA A 133 -0.26 17.18 -6.04
N PRO A 134 0.11 17.77 -4.89
CA PRO A 134 0.95 18.95 -4.89
C PRO A 134 2.24 18.69 -5.66
N VAL A 135 2.81 19.72 -6.27
CA VAL A 135 4.15 19.63 -6.86
C VAL A 135 5.14 19.47 -5.70
N TYR A 136 5.90 18.38 -5.75
CA TYR A 136 6.93 18.07 -4.77
C TYR A 136 8.30 18.45 -5.32
N GLU A 137 9.14 19.00 -4.45
CA GLU A 137 10.50 19.42 -4.79
C GLU A 137 11.53 18.68 -3.94
N VAL A 138 12.73 18.48 -4.50
CA VAL A 138 13.84 17.88 -3.77
C VAL A 138 14.23 18.77 -2.58
N GLY A 139 14.38 18.17 -1.40
CA GLY A 139 14.66 18.86 -0.15
C GLY A 139 13.43 19.31 0.64
N GLN A 140 12.23 19.28 0.04
CA GLN A 140 10.99 19.61 0.73
C GLN A 140 10.72 18.64 1.89
N LEU A 141 10.18 19.17 2.99
CA LEU A 141 9.75 18.37 4.13
C LEU A 141 8.34 17.83 3.93
N VAL A 142 8.16 16.53 4.16
CA VAL A 142 6.87 15.84 4.05
C VAL A 142 6.65 14.91 5.23
N MET A 143 5.38 14.68 5.53
CA MET A 143 4.91 13.71 6.50
C MET A 143 4.48 12.43 5.77
N LEU A 144 4.90 11.28 6.29
CA LEU A 144 4.62 9.96 5.72
C LEU A 144 3.50 9.26 6.49
N ASN A 145 2.51 8.72 5.78
CA ASN A 145 1.38 8.04 6.38
C ASN A 145 1.74 6.65 6.95
N GLY A 146 1.46 6.46 8.24
CA GLY A 146 1.72 5.25 9.02
C GLY A 146 0.83 4.04 8.70
N LYS A 147 -0.10 4.13 7.74
CA LYS A 147 -1.10 3.05 7.47
C LYS A 147 -0.47 1.68 7.28
N HIS A 148 0.67 1.62 6.60
CA HIS A 148 1.42 0.40 6.26
C HIS A 148 2.76 0.30 6.99
N ILE A 149 2.95 1.08 8.06
CA ILE A 149 4.19 1.10 8.85
C ILE A 149 3.87 0.47 10.20
N LYS A 150 4.71 -0.49 10.63
CA LYS A 150 4.66 -1.04 11.98
C LYS A 150 5.53 -0.17 12.89
N THR A 151 4.97 0.31 13.99
CA THR A 151 5.70 1.10 14.99
C THR A 151 5.83 0.31 16.29
N LYS A 152 6.65 0.80 17.23
CA LYS A 152 6.78 0.25 18.59
C LYS A 152 5.58 0.52 19.49
N ARG A 153 4.58 1.28 19.03
CA ARG A 153 3.42 1.57 19.89
C ARG A 153 2.57 0.32 20.06
N PRO A 154 2.09 0.05 21.29
CA PRO A 154 1.40 -1.20 21.63
C PRO A 154 0.04 -1.34 20.92
N SER A 155 -0.55 -0.24 20.45
CA SER A 155 -1.80 -0.29 19.69
C SER A 155 -1.81 0.69 18.53
N LYS A 156 -2.25 0.21 17.36
CA LYS A 156 -2.43 1.02 16.14
C LYS A 156 -3.45 2.16 16.33
N LYS A 157 -4.40 2.01 17.26
CA LYS A 157 -5.42 3.02 17.55
C LYS A 157 -4.85 4.26 18.22
N LEU A 158 -3.80 4.11 19.03
CA LEU A 158 -3.12 5.20 19.72
C LEU A 158 -1.82 5.61 19.02
N ASP A 159 -1.59 5.10 17.82
CA ASP A 159 -0.42 5.44 17.03
C ASP A 159 -0.59 6.77 16.31
N ARG A 160 0.54 7.42 16.02
CA ARG A 160 0.55 8.61 15.17
C ARG A 160 0.12 8.19 13.77
N LYS A 161 -0.68 9.02 13.12
CA LYS A 161 -1.18 8.72 11.78
C LYS A 161 -0.15 9.05 10.70
N LEU A 162 0.62 10.11 10.93
CA LEU A 162 1.70 10.54 10.07
C LEU A 162 3.01 10.60 10.85
N HIS A 163 4.12 10.25 10.20
CA HIS A 163 5.48 10.23 10.72
C HIS A 163 6.37 11.20 9.94
N GLY A 164 7.51 11.58 10.51
CA GLY A 164 8.40 12.61 9.96
C GLY A 164 8.34 13.88 10.81
N PRO A 165 8.79 15.03 10.27
CA PRO A 165 8.99 15.30 8.84
C PRO A 165 10.24 14.63 8.25
N PHE A 166 10.13 14.14 7.02
CA PHE A 166 11.22 13.59 6.23
C PHE A 166 11.51 14.48 5.02
N LYS A 167 12.79 14.54 4.60
CA LYS A 167 13.19 15.29 3.41
C LYS A 167 12.99 14.45 2.15
N ILE A 168 12.45 15.04 1.09
CA ILE A 168 12.44 14.42 -0.23
C ILE A 168 13.87 14.37 -0.75
N PHE A 169 14.37 13.16 -0.97
CA PHE A 169 15.68 12.92 -1.58
C PHE A 169 15.62 13.07 -3.11
N GLN A 170 14.58 12.52 -3.73
CA GLN A 170 14.42 12.52 -5.18
C GLN A 170 12.94 12.41 -5.57
N VAL A 171 12.52 13.14 -6.59
CA VAL A 171 11.22 12.93 -7.25
C VAL A 171 11.45 11.93 -8.39
N ILE A 172 10.87 10.73 -8.30
CA ILE A 172 11.03 9.69 -9.34
C ILE A 172 10.06 9.98 -10.49
N SER A 173 8.80 10.21 -10.13
CA SER A 173 7.70 10.48 -11.06
C SER A 173 6.68 11.40 -10.40
N PRO A 174 5.70 11.93 -11.15
CA PRO A 174 4.62 12.74 -10.58
C PRO A 174 3.81 12.04 -9.48
N THR A 175 3.90 10.71 -9.38
CA THR A 175 3.18 9.90 -8.39
C THR A 175 4.08 9.21 -7.38
N ALA A 176 5.41 9.25 -7.53
CA ALA A 176 6.32 8.54 -6.64
C ALA A 176 7.57 9.38 -6.32
N VAL A 177 7.95 9.41 -5.05
CA VAL A 177 9.11 10.13 -4.54
C VAL A 177 9.91 9.28 -3.56
N ARG A 178 11.22 9.52 -3.48
CA ARG A 178 12.13 8.92 -2.50
C ARG A 178 12.35 9.87 -1.34
N LEU A 179 12.29 9.35 -0.13
CA LEU A 179 12.52 10.11 1.10
C LEU A 179 13.89 9.77 1.69
N THR A 180 14.48 10.74 2.37
CA THR A 180 15.62 10.48 3.26
C THR A 180 15.07 9.89 4.55
N LEU A 181 15.06 8.56 4.64
CA LEU A 181 14.62 7.85 5.84
C LEU A 181 15.79 7.56 6.80
N PRO A 182 15.54 7.52 8.12
CA PRO A 182 16.46 6.93 9.08
C PRO A 182 16.96 5.54 8.67
N LYS A 183 18.24 5.24 8.89
CA LYS A 183 18.77 3.89 8.74
C LYS A 183 18.09 2.86 9.66
N SER A 184 17.50 3.30 10.77
CA SER A 184 16.73 2.44 11.66
C SER A 184 15.44 1.94 11.00
N TRP A 185 14.86 2.71 10.07
CA TRP A 185 13.67 2.30 9.32
C TRP A 185 14.07 1.33 8.21
N ARG A 186 13.93 0.04 8.49
CA ARG A 186 14.15 -1.05 7.52
C ARG A 186 13.02 -1.17 6.49
N ILE A 187 12.56 -0.04 5.94
CA ILE A 187 11.55 0.00 4.88
C ILE A 187 12.13 0.68 3.64
N HIS A 188 11.57 0.37 2.47
CA HIS A 188 11.95 1.04 1.23
C HIS A 188 11.67 2.54 1.33
N ASP A 189 12.57 3.34 0.76
CA ASP A 189 12.52 4.81 0.80
C ASP A 189 11.61 5.44 -0.26
N SER A 190 11.02 4.61 -1.13
CA SER A 190 10.22 5.04 -2.28
C SER A 190 8.73 4.93 -1.95
N PHE A 191 8.01 6.06 -2.01
CA PHE A 191 6.60 6.14 -1.63
C PHE A 191 5.76 6.79 -2.72
N HIS A 192 4.52 6.30 -2.84
CA HIS A 192 3.52 6.95 -3.66
C HIS A 192 3.01 8.24 -2.97
N VAL A 193 2.77 9.30 -3.75
CA VAL A 193 2.32 10.63 -3.28
C VAL A 193 1.03 10.59 -2.45
N SER A 194 0.18 9.57 -2.62
CA SER A 194 -1.02 9.37 -1.79
C SER A 194 -0.73 9.10 -0.31
N LEU A 195 0.50 8.71 0.02
CA LEU A 195 0.94 8.44 1.39
C LEU A 195 1.68 9.64 2.00
N LEU A 196 1.76 10.76 1.28
CA LEU A 196 2.59 11.89 1.66
C LEU A 196 1.72 13.13 1.83
N GLU A 197 2.06 13.89 2.86
CA GLU A 197 1.42 15.16 3.18
C GLU A 197 2.52 16.23 3.27
N PRO A 198 2.39 17.38 2.60
CA PRO A 198 3.35 18.47 2.75
C PRO A 198 3.47 18.92 4.21
N TYR A 199 4.68 18.97 4.75
CA TYR A 199 4.91 19.48 6.10
C TYR A 199 4.90 21.01 6.10
N ARG A 200 4.18 21.60 7.06
CA ARG A 200 4.12 23.06 7.23
C ARG A 200 4.80 23.41 8.55
N ALA A 201 5.87 24.19 8.52
CA ALA A 201 6.51 24.67 9.74
C ALA A 201 5.76 25.88 10.34
N GLY A 202 5.17 26.73 9.48
CA GLY A 202 4.60 28.02 9.91
C GLY A 202 5.67 28.85 10.62
N ASN A 203 5.31 29.47 11.75
CA ASN A 203 6.26 30.21 12.60
C ASN A 203 7.05 29.33 13.59
N GLN A 204 6.95 28.00 13.47
CA GLN A 204 7.63 27.07 14.37
C GLN A 204 8.89 26.53 13.69
N VAL A 205 9.94 26.27 14.47
CA VAL A 205 11.10 25.55 13.97
C VAL A 205 10.67 24.12 13.67
N ALA A 206 10.88 23.69 12.42
CA ALA A 206 10.63 22.30 12.05
C ALA A 206 11.50 21.39 12.92
N PRO A 207 10.95 20.31 13.50
CA PRO A 207 11.78 19.32 14.18
C PRO A 207 12.84 18.82 13.21
N ASP A 208 14.07 18.70 13.71
CA ASP A 208 15.14 18.12 12.92
C ASP A 208 14.71 16.70 12.50
N PRO A 209 14.65 16.41 11.19
CA PRO A 209 14.37 15.06 10.70
C PRO A 209 15.25 14.01 11.38
N ASP A 210 16.50 14.38 11.73
CA ASP A 210 17.46 13.50 12.40
C ASP A 210 17.18 13.30 13.90
N GLN A 211 16.41 14.19 14.55
CA GLN A 211 15.91 13.99 15.91
C GLN A 211 14.66 13.10 15.97
N VAL A 212 13.79 13.18 14.95
CA VAL A 212 12.59 12.32 14.84
C VAL A 212 12.98 10.83 14.72
N LEU A 213 14.20 10.53 14.25
CA LEU A 213 14.74 9.17 14.09
C LEU A 213 14.75 8.33 15.37
N ARG A 214 14.79 8.95 16.57
CA ARG A 214 14.86 8.20 17.85
C ARG A 214 13.53 7.61 18.29
N GLU A 215 12.40 8.19 17.89
CA GLU A 215 11.09 7.75 18.39
C GLU A 215 10.51 6.55 17.61
N ALA A 216 11.02 6.29 16.41
CA ALA A 216 10.48 5.28 15.52
C ALA A 216 11.52 4.23 15.10
N ALA A 217 12.28 3.66 16.03
CA ALA A 217 12.92 2.38 15.69
C ALA A 217 11.79 1.35 15.41
N PRO A 218 11.84 0.54 14.33
CA PRO A 218 10.93 -0.58 14.18
C PRO A 218 11.06 -1.48 15.42
N ALA A 219 9.94 -2.08 15.83
CA ALA A 219 10.02 -3.19 16.76
C ALA A 219 10.96 -4.21 16.14
N GLU A 220 12.04 -4.56 16.85
CA GLU A 220 12.59 -5.90 16.70
C GLU A 220 11.38 -6.84 16.80
N SER A 221 11.26 -7.81 15.89
CA SER A 221 10.31 -8.89 16.13
C SER A 221 10.69 -9.46 17.49
N GLU A 222 9.87 -9.21 18.50
CA GLU A 222 10.03 -9.87 19.79
C GLU A 222 9.73 -11.34 19.50
N ASP A 223 10.79 -12.09 19.21
CA ASP A 223 10.74 -13.53 19.01
C ASP A 223 10.46 -14.12 20.40
N TYR A 224 9.19 -14.28 20.74
CA TYR A 224 8.79 -14.91 21.99
C TYR A 224 9.09 -16.42 21.92
N GLU A 225 9.77 -16.95 22.93
CA GLU A 225 10.03 -18.38 23.02
C GLU A 225 8.76 -19.14 23.41
N VAL A 226 8.47 -20.19 22.65
CA VAL A 226 7.33 -21.08 22.90
C VAL A 226 7.73 -22.13 23.92
N GLU A 227 7.08 -22.13 25.08
CA GLU A 227 7.25 -23.17 26.10
C GLU A 227 6.62 -24.49 25.64
N LYS A 228 5.37 -24.44 25.14
CA LYS A 228 4.66 -25.63 24.70
C LYS A 228 3.47 -25.35 23.77
N ILE A 229 3.25 -26.22 22.80
CA ILE A 229 1.99 -26.28 22.03
C ILE A 229 0.97 -27.14 22.79
N LEU A 230 -0.19 -26.56 23.09
CA LEU A 230 -1.23 -27.21 23.90
C LEU A 230 -2.36 -27.81 23.08
N ASP A 231 -2.71 -27.20 21.94
CA ASP A 231 -3.87 -27.63 21.15
C ASP A 231 -3.75 -27.16 19.68
N SER A 232 -4.51 -27.79 18.79
CA SER A 232 -4.73 -27.27 17.44
C SER A 232 -6.21 -27.30 17.06
N LYS A 233 -6.63 -26.31 16.25
CA LYS A 233 -8.00 -26.22 15.73
C LYS A 233 -8.00 -25.71 14.30
N ASP A 234 -8.95 -26.20 13.50
CA ASP A 234 -9.25 -25.61 12.21
C ASP A 234 -10.27 -24.48 12.37
N ILE A 235 -9.98 -23.32 11.79
CA ILE A 235 -10.96 -22.26 11.60
C ILE A 235 -10.97 -21.89 10.11
N LYS A 236 -12.05 -22.30 9.42
CA LYS A 236 -12.30 -21.94 8.01
C LYS A 236 -11.14 -22.36 7.09
N GLY A 237 -10.59 -23.55 7.28
CA GLY A 237 -9.51 -24.11 6.47
C GLY A 237 -8.12 -23.56 6.80
N LYS A 238 -7.98 -22.88 7.94
CA LYS A 238 -6.68 -22.46 8.49
C LYS A 238 -6.49 -23.08 9.87
N VAL A 239 -5.44 -23.87 10.02
CA VAL A 239 -5.08 -24.49 11.30
C VAL A 239 -4.36 -23.46 12.17
N LYS A 240 -4.81 -23.33 13.42
CA LYS A 240 -4.16 -22.52 14.44
C LYS A 240 -3.75 -23.38 15.62
N TYR A 241 -2.66 -22.98 16.26
CA TYR A 241 -2.04 -23.66 17.38
C TYR A 241 -2.20 -22.82 18.65
N ARG A 242 -2.58 -23.46 19.75
CA ARG A 242 -2.67 -22.82 21.06
C ARG A 242 -1.30 -22.88 21.72
N VAL A 243 -0.70 -21.72 21.91
CA VAL A 243 0.69 -21.59 22.36
C VAL A 243 0.72 -21.20 23.83
N LYS A 244 1.54 -21.91 24.61
CA LYS A 244 2.00 -21.48 25.92
C LYS A 244 3.36 -20.82 25.76
N TRP A 245 3.45 -19.55 26.13
CA TRP A 245 4.66 -18.74 26.02
C TRP A 245 5.51 -18.86 27.29
N GLU A 246 6.83 -18.88 27.13
CA GLU A 246 7.74 -18.94 28.27
C GLU A 246 7.64 -17.67 29.13
N GLY A 247 7.55 -17.84 30.46
CA GLY A 247 7.41 -16.73 31.40
C GLY A 247 5.99 -16.19 31.59
N TRP A 248 5.00 -16.66 30.82
CA TRP A 248 3.61 -16.21 30.89
C TRP A 248 2.67 -17.35 31.33
N ASN A 249 2.40 -17.41 32.64
CA ASN A 249 1.68 -18.51 33.27
C ASN A 249 0.17 -18.27 33.52
N ARG A 250 -0.42 -17.14 33.08
CA ARG A 250 -1.87 -16.91 33.27
C ARG A 250 -2.66 -17.51 32.10
N ALA A 251 -3.85 -18.04 32.40
CA ALA A 251 -4.71 -18.67 31.39
C ALA A 251 -5.13 -17.73 30.24
N ASN A 252 -5.11 -16.41 30.46
CA ASN A 252 -5.43 -15.40 29.44
C ASN A 252 -4.27 -15.10 28.48
N ASP A 253 -3.06 -15.57 28.77
CA ASP A 253 -1.86 -15.31 27.95
C ASP A 253 -1.70 -16.36 26.84
N LEU A 254 -2.56 -17.38 26.82
CA LEU A 254 -2.59 -18.44 25.80
C LEU A 254 -3.23 -17.93 24.51
N THR A 255 -2.42 -17.68 23.49
CA THR A 255 -2.91 -17.19 22.18
C THR A 255 -3.00 -18.31 21.13
N TRP A 256 -3.78 -18.05 20.08
CA TRP A 256 -3.97 -18.97 18.94
C TRP A 256 -3.23 -18.44 17.71
N GLU A 257 -2.08 -19.03 17.40
CA GLU A 257 -1.18 -18.58 16.35
C GLU A 257 -1.25 -19.49 15.10
N PRO A 258 -1.20 -18.92 13.88
CA PRO A 258 -1.07 -19.69 12.64
C PRO A 258 0.34 -20.27 12.50
N TRP A 259 0.48 -21.29 11.63
CA TRP A 259 1.80 -21.88 11.31
C TRP A 259 2.85 -20.86 10.87
N GLU A 260 2.42 -19.83 10.11
CA GLU A 260 3.28 -18.77 9.57
C GLU A 260 4.05 -17.97 10.64
N HIS A 261 3.60 -17.95 11.90
CA HIS A 261 4.26 -17.22 12.99
C HIS A 261 5.41 -18.01 13.63
N PHE A 262 5.58 -19.30 13.30
CA PHE A 262 6.66 -20.12 13.85
C PHE A 262 7.87 -20.10 12.91
N HIS A 263 8.77 -19.15 13.13
CA HIS A 263 9.95 -18.97 12.29
C HIS A 263 11.14 -19.86 12.71
N THR A 264 11.30 -20.10 14.01
CA THR A 264 12.43 -20.87 14.58
C THR A 264 12.21 -22.37 14.48
N ASP A 265 13.25 -23.11 14.06
CA ASP A 265 13.18 -24.56 13.87
C ASP A 265 12.86 -25.35 15.15
N GLY A 266 13.29 -24.84 16.31
CA GLY A 266 12.95 -25.42 17.62
C GLY A 266 11.44 -25.42 17.90
N VAL A 267 10.72 -24.36 17.51
CA VAL A 267 9.26 -24.26 17.71
C VAL A 267 8.51 -25.13 16.72
N LYS A 268 8.98 -25.21 15.46
CA LYS A 268 8.43 -26.13 14.46
C LYS A 268 8.54 -27.59 14.92
N ALA A 269 9.66 -27.97 15.54
CA ALA A 269 9.85 -29.28 16.13
C ALA A 269 8.84 -29.58 17.25
N GLN A 270 8.46 -28.59 18.07
CA GLN A 270 7.42 -28.75 19.09
C GLN A 270 6.03 -28.99 18.48
N VAL A 271 5.70 -28.32 17.37
CA VAL A 271 4.44 -28.57 16.62
C VAL A 271 4.41 -29.98 16.04
N ILE A 272 5.53 -30.45 15.49
CA ILE A 272 5.68 -31.83 15.00
C ILE A 272 5.51 -32.83 16.15
N ALA A 273 6.16 -32.59 17.29
CA ALA A 273 6.06 -33.45 18.48
C ALA A 273 4.65 -33.45 19.09
N PHE A 274 3.91 -32.33 19.02
CA PHE A 274 2.51 -32.24 19.42
C PHE A 274 1.65 -33.18 18.55
N HIS A 275 1.77 -33.10 17.23
CA HIS A 275 1.03 -33.95 16.30
C HIS A 275 1.44 -35.43 16.36
N ALA A 276 2.68 -35.73 16.74
CA ALA A 276 3.11 -37.10 17.01
C ALA A 276 2.39 -37.70 18.23
N ARG A 277 1.99 -36.88 19.21
CA ARG A 277 1.23 -37.30 20.39
C ARG A 277 -0.29 -37.20 20.20
N HIS A 278 -0.74 -36.36 19.26
CA HIS A 278 -2.14 -36.07 18.99
C HIS A 278 -2.45 -36.16 17.48
N PRO A 279 -2.40 -37.38 16.89
CA PRO A 279 -2.64 -37.57 15.46
C PRO A 279 -4.08 -37.25 15.01
N GLU A 280 -5.03 -37.19 15.94
CA GLU A 280 -6.44 -36.87 15.71
C GLU A 280 -6.71 -35.37 15.49
N LYS A 281 -5.74 -34.51 15.83
CA LYS A 281 -5.90 -33.06 15.82
C LYS A 281 -5.61 -32.46 14.43
N PRO A 282 -6.29 -31.37 14.04
CA PRO A 282 -6.12 -30.79 12.71
C PRO A 282 -4.70 -30.25 12.53
N ARG A 283 -4.06 -30.64 11.43
CA ARG A 283 -2.65 -30.33 11.12
C ARG A 283 -2.54 -29.43 9.90
N ASP A 284 -1.68 -28.42 9.99
CA ASP A 284 -1.42 -27.52 8.87
C ASP A 284 -0.65 -28.29 7.76
N PRO A 285 -1.00 -28.11 6.47
CA PRO A 285 -0.34 -28.80 5.35
C PRO A 285 1.17 -28.55 5.27
N ASN A 286 1.64 -27.41 5.80
CA ASN A 286 3.05 -27.02 5.74
C ASN A 286 3.91 -27.65 6.85
N VAL A 287 3.30 -28.38 7.80
CA VAL A 287 4.07 -29.15 8.79
C VAL A 287 4.56 -30.42 8.12
N SER A 288 5.79 -30.43 7.60
CA SER A 288 6.40 -31.62 7.00
C SER A 288 6.62 -32.73 8.03
N THR A 289 6.20 -33.95 7.70
CA THR A 289 6.69 -35.18 8.33
C THR A 289 8.03 -35.52 7.68
N ASN A 290 9.12 -35.47 8.44
CA ASN A 290 10.23 -36.39 8.18
C ASN A 290 9.89 -37.72 8.85
#